data_AF-A0A956FRI4-F1
#
_entry.id   AF-A0A956FRI4-F1
#
_cell.length_a   1.000
_cell.length_b   1.000
_cell.length_c   1.000
_cell.angle_alpha   90.00
_cell.angle_beta   90.00
_cell.angle_gamma   90.00
#
_symmetry.space_group_name_H-M   'P 1'
#
loop_
_entity.id
_entity.type
_entity.pdbx_description
1 polymer ?
#
loop_
_entity_poly.entity_id
_entity_poly.type
_entity_poly.pdbx_seq_one_letter_code
_entity_poly.pdbx_strand_id
1 'polypeptide(L)'
;MDFADRMTAIAKALDADPEEAAALAQGLEEELLAADDTDPVELGWARDYRVRALHRLGRHREGLALVTTPPPRPMALRSRNAAWLHSVAAEMATEVGEVAQIRPLIAKALDLRLQVDDAESVRMAVETGIALLRRAERGGALTGALVGELDRWLDEVEARAYAERYLALIDTLADAA
;
A
#
# COMPACT_ATOMS: atom_id res chain seq x y z
N MET A 1 -0.49 -29.08 6.57
CA MET A 1 0.58 -28.08 6.36
C MET A 1 0.24 -26.91 7.26
N ASP A 2 1.18 -26.45 8.07
CA ASP A 2 0.91 -25.30 8.94
C ASP A 2 0.95 -23.98 8.15
N PHE A 3 0.58 -22.87 8.79
CA PHE A 3 0.53 -21.57 8.14
C PHE A 3 1.90 -21.12 7.60
N ALA A 4 2.98 -21.37 8.34
CA ALA A 4 4.32 -20.93 7.97
C ALA A 4 4.83 -21.64 6.70
N ASP A 5 4.56 -22.94 6.57
CA ASP A 5 4.88 -23.73 5.38
C ASP A 5 4.10 -23.22 4.16
N ARG A 6 2.81 -22.91 4.33
CA ARG A 6 1.95 -22.37 3.26
C ARG A 6 2.43 -21.00 2.80
N MET A 7 2.77 -20.10 3.73
CA MET A 7 3.32 -18.78 3.39
C MET A 7 4.67 -18.91 2.69
N THR A 8 5.50 -19.88 3.07
CA THR A 8 6.76 -20.17 2.39
C THR A 8 6.52 -20.62 0.95
N ALA A 9 5.53 -21.48 0.70
CA ALA A 9 5.15 -21.90 -0.64
C ALA A 9 4.66 -20.72 -1.49
N ILE A 10 3.75 -19.90 -0.95
CA ILE A 10 3.24 -18.70 -1.62
C ILE A 10 4.37 -17.74 -1.98
N ALA A 11 5.29 -17.47 -1.04
CA ALA A 11 6.41 -16.56 -1.26
C ALA A 11 7.38 -17.07 -2.34
N LYS A 12 7.65 -18.38 -2.39
CA LYS A 12 8.46 -18.99 -3.46
C LYS A 12 7.77 -18.91 -4.82
N ALA A 13 6.46 -19.18 -4.85
CA ALA A 13 5.68 -19.10 -6.07
C ALA A 13 5.63 -17.67 -6.61
N LEU A 14 5.59 -16.64 -5.74
CA LEU A 14 5.38 -15.26 -6.17
C LEU A 14 6.33 -14.79 -7.29
N ASP A 15 7.61 -15.17 -7.24
CA ASP A 15 8.61 -14.86 -8.27
C ASP A 15 8.64 -15.86 -9.42
N ALA A 16 8.36 -17.15 -9.16
CA ALA A 16 8.49 -18.22 -10.14
C ALA A 16 7.25 -18.41 -11.01
N ASP A 17 6.07 -18.35 -10.39
CA ASP A 17 4.75 -18.51 -10.99
C ASP A 17 3.72 -17.66 -10.20
N PRO A 18 3.51 -16.40 -10.61
CA PRO A 18 2.56 -15.52 -9.95
C PRO A 18 1.09 -16.01 -10.01
N GLU A 19 0.70 -16.83 -11.00
CA GLU A 19 -0.64 -17.44 -11.03
C GLU A 19 -0.78 -18.48 -9.91
N GLU A 20 0.22 -19.34 -9.74
CA GLU A 20 0.25 -20.29 -8.62
C GLU A 20 0.21 -19.55 -7.27
N ALA A 21 1.01 -18.49 -7.12
CA ALA A 21 1.01 -17.68 -5.91
C ALA A 21 -0.37 -17.05 -5.62
N ALA A 22 -1.05 -16.53 -6.66
CA ALA A 22 -2.38 -15.97 -6.53
C ALA A 22 -3.40 -17.04 -6.09
N ALA A 23 -3.36 -18.22 -6.70
CA ALA A 23 -4.25 -19.33 -6.37
C ALA A 23 -4.04 -19.84 -4.93
N LEU A 24 -2.78 -20.03 -4.52
CA LEU A 24 -2.43 -20.46 -3.17
C LEU A 24 -2.86 -19.44 -2.11
N ALA A 25 -2.60 -18.15 -2.36
CA ALA A 25 -2.98 -17.07 -1.46
C ALA A 25 -4.50 -16.91 -1.34
N GLN A 26 -5.23 -17.02 -2.46
CA GLN A 26 -6.69 -17.00 -2.47
C GLN A 26 -7.27 -18.19 -1.69
N GLY A 27 -6.78 -19.42 -1.93
CA GLY A 27 -7.26 -20.59 -1.21
C GLY A 27 -7.03 -20.49 0.30
N LEU A 28 -5.85 -19.99 0.70
CA LEU A 28 -5.57 -19.71 2.12
C LEU A 28 -6.51 -18.63 2.70
N GLU A 29 -6.75 -17.53 1.98
CA GLU A 29 -7.68 -16.49 2.42
C GLU A 29 -9.12 -17.03 2.59
N GLU A 30 -9.60 -17.83 1.64
CA GLU A 30 -10.93 -18.45 1.70
C GLU A 30 -11.08 -19.40 2.88
N GLU A 31 -10.08 -20.25 3.12
CA GLU A 31 -10.06 -21.15 4.29
C GLU A 31 -10.07 -20.39 5.61
N LEU A 32 -9.26 -19.33 5.72
CA LEU A 32 -9.19 -18.48 6.91
C LEU A 32 -10.53 -17.77 7.17
N LEU A 33 -11.23 -17.31 6.12
CA LEU A 33 -12.54 -16.67 6.24
C LEU A 33 -13.66 -17.66 6.59
N ALA A 34 -13.51 -18.93 6.20
CA ALA A 34 -14.46 -20.00 6.48
C ALA A 34 -14.29 -20.62 7.88
N ALA A 35 -13.11 -20.52 8.49
CA ALA A 35 -12.84 -21.04 9.83
C ALA A 35 -13.69 -20.35 10.91
N ASP A 36 -14.02 -21.03 12.01
CA ASP A 36 -14.82 -20.42 13.10
C ASP A 36 -14.08 -19.25 13.78
N ASP A 37 -12.75 -19.35 13.88
CA ASP A 37 -11.86 -18.32 14.38
C ASP A 37 -10.70 -18.11 13.39
N THR A 38 -10.22 -16.87 13.30
CA THR A 38 -9.21 -16.46 12.33
C THR A 38 -8.23 -15.52 12.99
N ASP A 39 -6.93 -15.82 12.94
CA ASP A 39 -5.92 -14.85 13.31
C ASP A 39 -5.92 -13.68 12.29
N PRO A 40 -6.18 -12.42 12.72
CA PRO A 40 -6.17 -11.27 11.83
C PRO A 40 -4.85 -11.08 11.08
N VAL A 41 -3.72 -11.48 11.68
CA VAL A 41 -2.38 -11.38 11.08
C VAL A 41 -2.23 -12.38 9.93
N GLU A 42 -2.70 -13.61 10.12
CA GLU A 42 -2.69 -14.64 9.07
C GLU A 42 -3.54 -14.22 7.87
N LEU A 43 -4.74 -13.70 8.13
CA LEU A 43 -5.63 -13.17 7.10
C LEU A 43 -4.98 -11.98 6.35
N GLY A 44 -4.34 -11.08 7.10
CA GLY A 44 -3.61 -9.95 6.51
C GLY A 44 -2.51 -10.40 5.55
N TRP A 45 -1.73 -11.41 5.93
CA TRP A 45 -0.66 -11.96 5.07
C TRP A 45 -1.18 -12.66 3.83
N ALA A 46 -2.22 -13.48 3.96
CA ALA A 46 -2.83 -14.14 2.80
C ALA A 46 -3.30 -13.11 1.77
N ARG A 47 -3.97 -12.05 2.23
CA ARG A 47 -4.45 -10.97 1.36
C ARG A 47 -3.32 -10.14 0.76
N ASP A 48 -2.29 -9.80 1.53
CA ASP A 48 -1.10 -9.06 1.04
C ASP A 48 -0.43 -9.81 -0.12
N TYR A 49 -0.20 -11.11 0.02
CA TYR A 49 0.40 -11.92 -1.04
C TYR A 49 -0.50 -12.11 -2.25
N ARG A 50 -1.82 -12.22 -2.05
CA ARG A 50 -2.78 -12.25 -3.16
C ARG A 50 -2.70 -10.96 -3.98
N VAL A 51 -2.65 -9.81 -3.33
CA VAL A 51 -2.52 -8.52 -4.04
C VAL A 51 -1.15 -8.39 -4.73
N ARG A 52 -0.06 -8.83 -4.11
CA ARG A 52 1.28 -8.91 -4.74
C ARG A 52 1.25 -9.72 -6.02
N ALA A 53 0.62 -10.90 -5.99
CA ALA A 53 0.54 -11.78 -7.14
C ALA A 53 -0.29 -11.14 -8.28
N LEU A 54 -1.45 -10.57 -7.96
CA LEU A 54 -2.30 -9.88 -8.93
C LEU A 54 -1.62 -8.66 -9.56
N HIS A 55 -0.80 -7.93 -8.80
CA HIS A 55 0.02 -6.83 -9.33
C HIS A 55 0.97 -7.33 -10.42
N ARG A 56 1.71 -8.41 -10.13
CA ARG A 56 2.69 -9.00 -11.06
C ARG A 56 2.05 -9.58 -12.31
N LEU A 57 0.84 -10.10 -12.19
CA LEU A 57 0.05 -10.62 -13.31
C LEU A 57 -0.58 -9.51 -14.17
N GLY A 58 -0.49 -8.24 -13.78
CA GLY A 58 -1.19 -7.15 -14.47
C GLY A 58 -2.71 -7.15 -14.25
N ARG A 59 -3.22 -7.96 -13.30
CA ARG A 59 -4.65 -8.07 -12.94
C ARG A 59 -5.06 -6.94 -12.00
N HIS A 60 -4.76 -5.70 -12.42
CA HIS A 60 -4.83 -4.50 -11.60
C HIS A 60 -6.24 -4.20 -11.06
N ARG A 61 -7.30 -4.46 -11.84
CA ARG A 61 -8.68 -4.21 -11.40
C ARG A 61 -9.07 -5.12 -10.23
N GLU A 62 -8.65 -6.38 -10.28
CA GLU A 62 -8.92 -7.35 -9.22
C GLU A 62 -8.10 -7.03 -7.96
N GLY A 63 -6.81 -6.75 -8.13
CA GLY A 63 -5.94 -6.36 -7.01
C GLY A 63 -6.43 -5.08 -6.31
N LEU A 64 -6.85 -4.08 -7.08
CA LEU A 64 -7.41 -2.84 -6.54
C LEU A 64 -8.67 -3.13 -5.73
N ALA A 65 -9.60 -3.94 -6.26
CA ALA A 65 -10.84 -4.29 -5.57
C ALA A 65 -10.58 -4.98 -4.23
N LEU A 66 -9.56 -5.82 -4.11
CA LEU A 66 -9.20 -6.46 -2.85
C LEU A 66 -8.72 -5.49 -1.77
N VAL A 67 -8.04 -4.41 -2.16
CA VAL A 67 -7.54 -3.39 -1.22
C VAL A 67 -8.63 -2.38 -0.84
N THR A 68 -9.50 -2.03 -1.79
CA THR A 68 -10.58 -1.06 -1.55
C THR A 68 -11.83 -1.68 -0.92
N THR A 69 -11.99 -3.00 -1.00
CA THR A 69 -13.09 -3.74 -0.37
C THR A 69 -12.57 -4.47 0.87
N PRO A 70 -12.97 -4.06 2.09
CA PRO A 70 -12.57 -4.74 3.31
C PRO A 70 -13.06 -6.20 3.36
N PRO A 71 -12.28 -7.14 3.92
CA PRO A 71 -12.78 -8.47 4.25
C PRO A 71 -13.94 -8.39 5.28
N PRO A 72 -14.81 -9.42 5.33
CA PRO A 72 -15.88 -9.49 6.33
C PRO A 72 -15.36 -9.74 7.76
N ARG A 73 -14.08 -10.07 7.91
CA ARG A 73 -13.38 -10.26 9.19
C ARG A 73 -12.24 -9.25 9.31
N PRO A 74 -11.88 -8.82 10.53
CA PRO A 74 -10.71 -7.97 10.73
C PRO A 74 -9.42 -8.61 10.20
N MET A 75 -8.60 -7.82 9.53
CA MET A 75 -7.23 -8.21 9.16
C MET A 75 -6.23 -7.23 9.78
N ALA A 76 -5.03 -7.71 10.07
CA ALA A 76 -3.95 -6.92 10.62
C ALA A 76 -2.69 -7.05 9.76
N LEU A 77 -2.07 -5.92 9.43
CA LEU A 77 -0.77 -5.85 8.77
C LEU A 77 0.12 -4.87 9.53
N ARG A 78 1.42 -5.15 9.57
CA ARG A 78 2.39 -4.16 10.05
C ARG A 78 2.32 -2.91 9.18
N SER A 79 2.47 -1.73 9.78
CA SER A 79 2.31 -0.44 9.08
C SER A 79 3.14 -0.35 7.80
N ARG A 80 4.37 -0.87 7.79
CA ARG A 80 5.22 -0.93 6.59
C ARG A 80 4.58 -1.73 5.43
N ASN A 81 3.97 -2.88 5.72
CA ASN A 81 3.35 -3.72 4.70
C ASN A 81 2.03 -3.11 4.22
N ALA A 82 1.21 -2.59 5.15
CA ALA A 82 -0.02 -1.88 4.79
C ALA A 82 0.29 -0.63 3.93
N ALA A 83 1.36 0.09 4.27
CA ALA A 83 1.84 1.24 3.50
C ALA A 83 2.24 0.85 2.07
N TRP A 84 2.97 -0.26 1.92
CA TRP A 84 3.32 -0.81 0.61
C TRP A 84 2.07 -1.22 -0.19
N LEU A 85 1.11 -1.90 0.46
CA LEU A 85 -0.13 -2.35 -0.15
C LEU A 85 -0.94 -1.18 -0.73
N HIS A 86 -1.04 -0.08 0.01
CA HIS A 86 -1.70 1.13 -0.47
C HIS A 86 -0.95 1.83 -1.60
N SER A 87 0.39 1.84 -1.60
CA SER A 87 1.18 2.34 -2.73
C SER A 87 0.90 1.54 -4.01
N VAL A 88 0.92 0.21 -3.92
CA VAL A 88 0.66 -0.67 -5.06
C VAL A 88 -0.78 -0.56 -5.56
N ALA A 89 -1.75 -0.41 -4.66
CA ALA A 89 -3.13 -0.17 -5.07
C ALA A 89 -3.27 1.17 -5.82
N ALA A 90 -2.50 2.21 -5.46
CA ALA A 90 -2.52 3.48 -6.20
C ALA A 90 -1.93 3.32 -7.62
N GLU A 91 -0.89 2.50 -7.77
CA GLU A 91 -0.38 2.12 -9.09
C GLU A 91 -1.45 1.40 -9.90
N MET A 92 -2.09 0.37 -9.33
CA MET A 92 -3.17 -0.37 -9.98
C MET A 92 -4.33 0.54 -10.40
N ALA A 93 -4.74 1.47 -9.53
CA ALA A 93 -5.78 2.46 -9.83
C ALA A 93 -5.41 3.32 -11.04
N THR A 94 -4.15 3.69 -11.16
CA THR A 94 -3.63 4.42 -12.34
C THR A 94 -3.74 3.57 -13.60
N GLU A 95 -3.35 2.29 -13.55
CA GLU A 95 -3.41 1.38 -14.70
C GLU A 95 -4.83 1.12 -15.19
N VAL A 96 -5.82 1.10 -14.29
CA VAL A 96 -7.23 0.83 -14.65
C VAL A 96 -8.06 2.08 -14.87
N GLY A 97 -7.47 3.27 -14.74
CA GLY A 97 -8.16 4.56 -14.91
C GLY A 97 -9.09 4.96 -13.76
N GLU A 98 -8.96 4.32 -12.58
CA GLU A 98 -9.74 4.62 -11.37
C GLU A 98 -9.13 5.81 -10.61
N VAL A 99 -9.04 6.95 -11.29
CA VAL A 99 -8.29 8.12 -10.83
C VAL A 99 -8.73 8.64 -9.46
N ALA A 100 -10.03 8.54 -9.16
CA ALA A 100 -10.58 8.95 -7.87
C ALA A 100 -9.99 8.17 -6.68
N GLN A 101 -9.42 6.98 -6.90
CA GLN A 101 -8.82 6.14 -5.87
C GLN A 101 -7.35 6.49 -5.60
N ILE A 102 -6.65 7.12 -6.54
CA ILE A 102 -5.19 7.33 -6.47
C ILE A 102 -4.82 8.17 -5.23
N ARG A 103 -5.45 9.33 -5.05
CA ARG A 103 -5.14 10.24 -3.92
C ARG A 103 -5.45 9.62 -2.54
N PRO A 104 -6.66 9.06 -2.29
CA PRO A 104 -6.93 8.39 -1.01
C PRO A 104 -5.96 7.26 -0.67
N LEU A 105 -5.50 6.49 -1.67
CA LEU A 105 -4.57 5.40 -1.47
C LEU A 105 -3.16 5.91 -1.11
N ILE A 106 -2.66 6.93 -1.82
CA ILE A 106 -1.37 7.54 -1.50
C ILE A 106 -1.41 8.18 -0.10
N ALA A 107 -2.49 8.89 0.25
CA ALA A 107 -2.63 9.50 1.57
C ALA A 107 -2.52 8.46 2.70
N LYS A 108 -3.25 7.34 2.59
CA LYS A 108 -3.12 6.22 3.55
C LYS A 108 -1.70 5.66 3.60
N ALA A 109 -1.07 5.52 2.43
CA ALA A 109 0.30 5.01 2.32
C ALA A 109 1.33 5.93 3.01
N LEU A 110 1.10 7.25 3.01
CA LEU A 110 1.91 8.24 3.71
C LEU A 110 1.65 8.25 5.22
N ASP A 111 0.39 8.25 5.63
CA ASP A 111 0.02 8.26 7.05
C ASP A 111 0.67 7.07 7.79
N LEU A 112 0.66 5.89 7.17
CA LEU A 112 1.31 4.69 7.71
C LEU A 112 2.84 4.76 7.72
N ARG A 113 3.45 5.53 6.80
CA ARG A 113 4.90 5.72 6.74
C ARG A 113 5.39 6.74 7.76
N LEU A 114 4.63 7.80 7.99
CA LEU A 114 4.89 8.77 9.04
C LEU A 114 4.87 8.11 10.43
N GLN A 115 3.98 7.13 10.65
CA GLN A 115 3.93 6.38 11.90
C GLN A 115 5.15 5.51 12.19
N VAL A 116 5.96 5.16 11.17
CA VAL A 116 7.16 4.31 11.35
C VAL A 116 8.47 5.09 11.29
N ASP A 117 8.40 6.43 11.32
CA ASP A 117 9.53 7.38 11.35
C ASP A 117 10.64 7.07 10.33
N ASP A 118 10.24 6.74 9.11
CA ASP A 118 11.14 6.45 8.00
C ASP A 118 11.04 7.54 6.94
N ALA A 119 11.86 8.58 7.11
CA ALA A 119 11.88 9.75 6.24
C ALA A 119 12.19 9.41 4.77
N GLU A 120 12.98 8.36 4.51
CA GLU A 120 13.27 7.92 3.14
C GLU A 120 12.04 7.26 2.52
N SER A 121 11.37 6.37 3.25
CA SER A 121 10.12 5.76 2.80
C SER A 121 9.04 6.81 2.54
N VAL A 122 8.92 7.84 3.39
CA VAL A 122 7.98 8.95 3.19
C VAL A 122 8.28 9.67 1.87
N ARG A 123 9.54 10.07 1.64
CA ARG A 123 9.96 10.72 0.38
C ARG A 123 9.61 9.87 -0.84
N MET A 124 9.94 8.58 -0.81
CA MET A 124 9.65 7.68 -1.94
C MET A 124 8.15 7.56 -2.23
N ALA A 125 7.30 7.51 -1.19
CA ALA A 125 5.86 7.45 -1.36
C ALA A 125 5.28 8.74 -1.94
N VAL A 126 5.82 9.90 -1.55
CA VAL A 126 5.48 11.20 -2.16
C VAL A 126 5.85 11.20 -3.64
N GLU A 127 7.12 10.91 -3.96
CA GLU A 127 7.63 10.89 -5.35
C GLU A 127 6.82 9.94 -6.24
N THR A 128 6.51 8.74 -5.73
CA THR A 128 5.68 7.76 -6.43
C THR A 128 4.28 8.30 -6.68
N GLY A 129 3.65 8.90 -5.67
CA GLY A 129 2.32 9.49 -5.79
C GLY A 129 2.24 10.58 -6.85
N ILE A 130 3.24 11.48 -6.89
CA ILE A 130 3.37 12.51 -7.93
C ILE A 130 3.47 11.87 -9.31
N ALA A 131 4.36 10.88 -9.46
CA ALA A 131 4.61 10.24 -10.74
C ALA A 131 3.33 9.58 -11.31
N LEU A 132 2.54 8.94 -10.44
CA LEU A 132 1.27 8.31 -10.80
C LEU A 132 0.22 9.34 -11.23
N LEU A 133 0.09 10.45 -10.49
CA LEU A 133 -0.87 11.50 -10.82
C LEU A 133 -0.47 12.19 -12.13
N ARG A 134 0.80 12.53 -12.33
CA ARG A 134 1.28 13.05 -13.63
C ARG A 134 1.07 12.06 -14.79
N ARG A 135 1.15 10.75 -14.53
CA ARG A 135 0.87 9.73 -15.55
C ARG A 135 -0.62 9.69 -15.90
N ALA A 136 -1.51 9.74 -14.91
CA ALA A 136 -2.95 9.83 -15.13
C ALA A 136 -3.34 11.11 -15.90
N GLU A 137 -2.66 12.23 -15.63
CA GLU A 137 -2.84 13.50 -16.36
C GLU A 137 -2.46 13.37 -17.84
N ARG A 138 -1.27 12.84 -18.14
CA ARG A 138 -0.85 12.59 -19.53
C ARG A 138 -1.79 11.64 -20.27
N GLY A 139 -2.43 10.72 -19.55
CA GLY A 139 -3.46 9.82 -20.09
C GLY A 139 -4.82 10.48 -20.33
N GLY A 140 -4.97 11.78 -20.03
CA GLY A 140 -6.23 12.53 -20.17
C GLY A 140 -7.27 12.22 -19.08
N ALA A 141 -6.86 11.51 -18.02
CA ALA A 141 -7.76 11.04 -16.96
C ALA A 141 -7.87 12.01 -15.77
N LEU A 142 -7.02 13.04 -15.73
CA LEU A 142 -7.10 14.15 -14.76
C LEU A 142 -7.44 15.46 -15.44
N THR A 143 -8.27 16.27 -14.78
CA THR A 143 -8.53 17.66 -15.15
C THR A 143 -7.55 18.60 -14.44
N GLY A 144 -7.27 19.78 -14.98
CA GLY A 144 -6.29 20.73 -14.43
C GLY A 144 -6.53 21.18 -12.98
N ALA A 145 -7.76 21.03 -12.47
CA ALA A 145 -8.07 21.29 -11.05
C ALA A 145 -7.40 20.30 -10.10
N LEU A 146 -7.29 19.02 -10.48
CA LEU A 146 -6.64 17.99 -9.66
C LEU A 146 -5.12 18.15 -9.61
N VAL A 147 -4.51 18.75 -10.63
CA VAL A 147 -3.07 19.06 -10.66
C VAL A 147 -2.75 20.13 -9.61
N GLY A 148 -3.56 21.18 -9.51
CA GLY A 148 -3.39 22.20 -8.46
C GLY A 148 -3.69 21.69 -7.04
N GLU A 149 -4.49 20.63 -6.89
CA GLU A 149 -4.67 19.95 -5.60
C GLU A 149 -3.48 19.04 -5.24
N LEU A 150 -2.83 18.44 -6.24
CA LEU A 150 -1.61 17.67 -6.06
C LEU A 150 -0.50 18.55 -5.48
N ASP A 151 -0.22 19.68 -6.13
CA ASP A 151 0.87 20.57 -5.73
C ASP A 151 0.69 21.08 -4.29
N ARG A 152 -0.54 21.46 -3.92
CA ARG A 152 -0.85 21.89 -2.55
C ARG A 152 -0.66 20.77 -1.52
N TRP A 153 -1.05 19.55 -1.87
CA TRP A 153 -0.88 18.40 -0.99
C TRP A 153 0.60 18.02 -0.83
N LEU A 154 1.43 18.22 -1.85
CA LEU A 154 2.88 18.07 -1.73
C LEU A 154 3.47 19.08 -0.76
N ASP A 155 3.08 20.35 -0.89
CA ASP A 155 3.52 21.40 0.02
C ASP A 155 3.16 21.07 1.48
N GLU A 156 1.96 20.52 1.71
CA GLU A 156 1.49 20.11 3.04
C GLU A 156 2.31 18.93 3.61
N VAL A 157 2.61 17.92 2.79
CA VAL A 157 3.41 16.76 3.21
C VAL A 157 4.86 17.16 3.46
N GLU A 158 5.46 17.97 2.60
CA GLU A 158 6.81 18.49 2.78
C GLU A 158 6.90 19.35 4.05
N ALA A 159 5.93 20.24 4.28
CA ALA A 159 5.88 21.05 5.49
C ALA A 159 5.79 20.19 6.77
N ARG A 160 5.00 19.11 6.74
CA ARG A 160 4.85 18.20 7.88
C ARG A 160 6.12 17.37 8.15
N ALA A 161 6.71 16.79 7.11
CA ALA A 161 7.96 16.03 7.23
C ALA A 161 9.14 16.93 7.66
N TYR A 162 9.15 18.19 7.23
CA TYR A 162 10.14 19.18 7.64
C TYR A 162 9.96 19.59 9.11
N ALA A 163 8.72 19.78 9.58
CA ALA A 163 8.43 20.11 10.97
C ALA A 163 8.84 18.99 11.95
N GLU A 164 8.59 17.73 11.60
CA GLU A 164 8.95 16.57 12.43
C GLU A 164 10.49 16.39 12.53
N ARG A 165 11.25 16.65 11.45
CA ARG A 165 12.73 16.64 11.46
C ARG A 165 13.35 17.68 12.39
N TYR A 166 12.74 18.86 12.55
CA TYR A 166 13.27 19.90 13.42
C TYR A 166 12.93 19.68 14.89
N LEU A 167 11.80 19.03 15.21
CA LEU A 167 11.50 18.63 16.60
C LEU A 167 12.53 17.60 17.10
N ALA A 168 12.88 16.61 16.28
CA ALA A 168 13.94 15.66 16.62
C ALA A 168 15.31 16.33 16.83
N LEU A 169 15.64 17.36 16.03
CA LEU A 169 16.89 18.13 16.19
C LEU A 169 16.88 19.02 17.45
N ILE A 170 15.73 19.63 17.77
CA ILE A 170 15.55 20.45 18.98
C ILE A 170 15.65 19.58 20.24
N ASP A 171 15.03 18.40 20.27
CA ASP A 171 15.13 17.47 21.39
C ASP A 171 16.56 16.94 21.56
N THR A 172 17.26 16.64 20.45
CA THR A 172 18.68 16.22 20.48
C THR A 172 19.60 17.33 21.01
N LEU A 173 19.30 18.60 20.72
CA LEU A 173 20.05 19.75 21.23
C LEU A 173 19.69 20.10 22.68
N ALA A 174 18.46 19.80 23.12
CA ALA A 174 18.00 19.99 24.50
C ALA A 174 18.57 18.93 25.45
N ASP A 175 18.74 17.69 24.99
CA ASP A 175 19.36 16.60 25.76
C ASP A 175 20.90 16.70 25.82
N ALA A 176 21.50 17.50 24.94
CA ALA A 176 22.94 17.76 24.88
C ALA A 176 23.39 19.01 25.68
N ALA A 177 22.45 19.72 26.33
CA ALA A 177 22.66 20.93 27.12
C ALA A 177 22.50 20.67 28.63
#